data_AF-H8KNG2-F1
#
_entry.id   AF-H8KNG2-F1
#
_cell.length_a   1.000
_cell.length_b   1.000
_cell.length_c   1.000
_cell.angle_alpha   90.00
_cell.angle_beta   90.00
_cell.angle_gamma   90.00
#
_symmetry.space_group_name_H-M   'P 1'
#
loop_
_entity.id
_entity.type
_entity.pdbx_description
1 polymer ?
#
loop_
_entity_poly.entity_id
_entity_poly.type
_entity_poly.pdbx_seq_one_letter_code
_entity_poly.pdbx_strand_id
1 'polypeptide(L)'
;MKTRSQKALFGCLLMFIIATSVGCEKKDDGSYVAPITRYEKINGKWQLTNLTQTDELAKATGGTLTQVALFSKFGFKDLQMTFNVDAQGEPTSYSVSGTAPELFAKSGFWSMDSPFTTGKTAKMYLYADEAKSQKTDELEVTTVPGATNVLELRLVRSSEGTPFLSYQFSLKPVE
;
A
#
# COMPACT_ATOMS: atom_id res chain seq x y z
N MET A 1 -73.77 -19.54 -37.36
CA MET A 1 -73.22 -19.06 -36.06
C MET A 1 -71.85 -19.68 -35.83
N LYS A 2 -70.76 -19.10 -36.34
CA LYS A 2 -69.39 -19.62 -36.13
C LYS A 2 -68.37 -18.49 -36.29
N THR A 3 -68.38 -17.49 -35.41
CA THR A 3 -67.45 -16.34 -35.55
C THR A 3 -67.09 -15.61 -34.25
N ARG A 4 -67.58 -16.03 -33.07
CA ARG A 4 -67.21 -15.39 -31.78
C ARG A 4 -66.08 -16.10 -31.03
N SER A 5 -65.95 -17.42 -31.13
CA SER A 5 -64.95 -18.19 -30.37
C SER A 5 -63.53 -18.12 -30.95
N GLN A 6 -63.37 -17.98 -32.27
CA GLN A 6 -62.04 -17.87 -32.91
C GLN A 6 -61.32 -16.56 -32.63
N LYS A 7 -62.04 -15.45 -32.42
CA LYS A 7 -61.42 -14.12 -32.15
C LYS A 7 -60.84 -14.04 -30.73
N ALA A 8 -61.46 -14.72 -29.76
CA ALA A 8 -60.96 -14.79 -28.39
C ALA A 8 -59.72 -15.70 -28.28
N LEU A 9 -59.70 -16.81 -29.02
CA LEU A 9 -58.55 -17.73 -29.04
C LEU A 9 -57.32 -17.10 -29.72
N PHE A 10 -57.52 -16.37 -30.83
CA PHE A 10 -56.43 -15.67 -31.52
C PHE A 10 -55.89 -14.47 -30.71
N GLY A 11 -56.77 -13.75 -30.00
CA GLY A 11 -56.37 -12.67 -29.10
C GLY A 11 -55.55 -13.15 -27.90
N CYS A 12 -55.91 -14.28 -27.31
CA CYS A 12 -55.13 -14.86 -26.20
C CYS A 12 -53.78 -15.44 -26.66
N LEU A 13 -53.72 -16.03 -27.85
CA LEU A 13 -52.46 -16.57 -28.41
C LEU A 13 -51.48 -15.45 -28.78
N LEU A 14 -51.97 -14.32 -29.31
CA LEU A 14 -51.13 -13.15 -29.62
C LEU A 14 -50.57 -12.47 -28.36
N MET A 15 -51.33 -12.49 -27.26
CA MET A 15 -50.91 -11.90 -25.98
C MET A 15 -49.89 -12.78 -25.23
N PHE A 16 -49.88 -14.10 -25.47
CA PHE A 16 -48.89 -15.02 -24.90
C PHE A 16 -47.51 -14.94 -25.59
N ILE A 17 -47.48 -14.61 -26.88
CA ILE A 17 -46.23 -14.49 -27.65
C ILE A 17 -45.43 -13.23 -27.23
N ILE A 18 -46.09 -12.14 -26.87
CA ILE A 18 -45.43 -10.88 -26.48
C ILE A 18 -44.78 -10.98 -25.08
N ALA A 19 -45.28 -11.85 -24.20
CA ALA A 19 -44.78 -12.00 -22.82
C ALA A 19 -43.47 -12.80 -22.69
N THR A 20 -42.93 -13.37 -23.77
CA THR A 20 -41.71 -14.22 -23.72
C THR A 20 -40.42 -13.49 -24.11
N SER A 21 -40.47 -12.18 -24.38
CA SER A 21 -39.31 -11.39 -24.83
C SER A 21 -38.60 -10.59 -23.74
N VAL A 22 -38.91 -10.82 -22.46
CA VAL A 22 -38.10 -10.30 -21.34
C VAL A 22 -36.83 -11.15 -21.22
N GLY A 23 -35.96 -11.02 -22.22
CA GLY A 23 -34.59 -11.50 -22.12
C GLY A 23 -33.97 -10.83 -20.90
N CYS A 24 -33.54 -11.65 -19.95
CA CYS A 24 -32.75 -11.20 -18.81
C CYS A 24 -31.53 -10.48 -19.38
N GLU A 25 -31.54 -9.14 -19.40
CA GLU A 25 -30.35 -8.36 -19.74
C GLU A 25 -29.29 -8.80 -18.74
N LYS A 26 -28.29 -9.54 -19.21
CA LYS A 26 -27.07 -9.72 -18.46
C LYS A 26 -26.48 -8.33 -18.36
N LYS A 27 -26.74 -7.70 -17.22
CA LYS A 27 -26.12 -6.43 -16.86
C LYS A 27 -24.62 -6.66 -17.02
N ASP A 28 -24.01 -5.99 -17.98
CA ASP A 28 -22.57 -5.99 -18.18
C ASP A 28 -21.98 -5.29 -16.96
N ASP A 29 -21.76 -6.06 -15.90
CA ASP A 29 -21.25 -5.63 -14.60
C ASP A 29 -19.72 -5.51 -14.60
N GLY A 30 -19.10 -5.63 -15.78
CA GLY A 30 -17.67 -5.58 -15.97
C GLY A 30 -16.98 -6.89 -15.60
N SER A 31 -15.81 -7.12 -16.19
CA SER A 31 -14.96 -8.24 -15.81
C SER A 31 -14.31 -7.99 -14.45
N TYR A 32 -14.26 -9.01 -13.61
CA TYR A 32 -13.51 -8.97 -12.35
C TYR A 32 -12.05 -8.56 -12.61
N VAL A 33 -11.56 -7.56 -11.88
CA VAL A 33 -10.15 -7.22 -11.75
C VAL A 33 -9.71 -7.46 -10.32
N ALA A 34 -8.50 -7.98 -10.14
CA ALA A 34 -7.96 -8.21 -8.80
C ALA A 34 -7.81 -6.86 -8.04
N PRO A 35 -8.06 -6.83 -6.72
CA PRO A 35 -7.85 -5.64 -5.92
C PRO A 35 -6.38 -5.21 -5.90
N ILE A 36 -6.13 -3.89 -5.95
CA ILE A 36 -4.79 -3.32 -5.85
C ILE A 36 -4.22 -3.58 -4.45
N THR A 37 -3.07 -4.24 -4.40
CA THR A 37 -2.31 -4.55 -3.20
C THR A 37 -1.59 -3.31 -2.64
N ARG A 38 -1.16 -3.39 -1.38
CA ARG A 38 -0.27 -2.38 -0.79
C ARG A 38 1.10 -2.37 -1.47
N TYR A 39 1.54 -3.50 -2.02
CA TYR A 39 2.82 -3.63 -2.70
C TYR A 39 2.84 -2.79 -3.97
N GLU A 40 1.80 -2.90 -4.78
CA GLU A 40 1.64 -2.10 -5.99
C GLU A 40 1.60 -0.60 -5.70
N LYS A 41 1.00 -0.20 -4.57
CA LYS A 41 0.97 1.21 -4.16
C LYS A 41 2.34 1.75 -3.74
N ILE A 42 3.16 0.90 -3.11
CA ILE A 42 4.51 1.26 -2.61
C ILE A 42 5.56 1.09 -3.71
N ASN A 43 5.30 0.28 -4.73
CA ASN A 43 6.20 0.09 -5.86
C ASN A 43 6.60 1.43 -6.49
N GLY A 44 7.90 1.61 -6.73
CA GLY A 44 8.45 2.79 -7.39
C GLY A 44 9.57 3.47 -6.61
N LYS A 45 9.92 4.67 -7.07
CA LYS A 45 10.98 5.51 -6.52
C LYS A 45 10.38 6.63 -5.68
N TRP A 46 10.98 6.86 -4.52
CA TRP A 46 10.48 7.76 -3.49
C TRP A 46 11.58 8.72 -3.04
N GLN A 47 11.35 10.02 -3.21
CA GLN A 47 12.22 11.09 -2.73
C GLN A 47 11.87 11.44 -1.29
N LEU A 48 12.86 11.48 -0.40
CA LEU A 48 12.66 11.99 0.94
C LEU A 48 12.30 13.47 0.89
N THR A 49 11.28 13.87 1.64
CA THR A 49 10.84 15.26 1.77
C THR A 49 10.90 15.78 3.20
N ASN A 50 10.82 14.87 4.17
CA ASN A 50 11.02 15.19 5.57
C ASN A 50 11.58 13.97 6.33
N LEU A 51 12.37 14.25 7.36
CA LEU A 51 12.89 13.27 8.29
C LEU A 51 12.98 13.88 9.68
N THR A 52 12.27 13.27 10.63
CA THR A 52 12.29 13.67 12.03
C THR A 52 12.77 12.50 12.88
N GLN A 53 13.79 12.74 13.70
CA GLN A 53 14.19 11.81 14.76
C GLN A 53 13.46 12.19 16.05
N THR A 54 12.89 11.21 16.74
CA THR A 54 12.27 11.38 18.07
C THR A 54 13.02 10.56 19.10
N ASP A 55 13.44 11.19 20.19
CA ASP A 55 13.88 10.52 21.40
C ASP A 55 12.63 10.03 22.16
N GLU A 56 12.39 8.73 22.09
CA GLU A 56 11.19 8.11 22.68
C GLU A 56 11.28 8.02 24.20
N LEU A 57 12.50 7.93 24.77
CA LEU A 57 12.69 7.94 26.22
C LEU A 57 12.40 9.32 26.79
N ALA A 58 13.02 10.36 26.23
CA ALA A 58 12.77 11.73 26.65
C ALA A 58 11.28 12.09 26.50
N LYS A 59 10.62 11.65 25.42
CA LYS A 59 9.19 11.85 25.24
C LYS A 59 8.36 11.15 26.30
N ALA A 60 8.70 9.91 26.66
CA ALA A 60 7.99 9.15 27.69
C ALA A 60 8.19 9.76 29.10
N THR A 61 9.34 10.38 29.37
CA THR A 61 9.66 10.96 30.68
C THR A 61 9.37 12.47 30.78
N GLY A 62 8.75 13.09 29.77
CA GLY A 62 8.37 14.51 29.79
C GLY A 62 9.52 15.50 29.54
N GLY A 63 10.56 15.08 28.83
CA GLY A 63 11.64 15.94 28.37
C GLY A 63 11.16 17.02 27.39
N THR A 64 11.91 18.12 27.31
CA THR A 64 11.53 19.29 26.50
C THR A 64 12.06 19.25 25.07
N LEU A 65 13.18 18.56 24.83
CA LEU A 65 13.81 18.41 23.51
C LEU A 65 13.69 16.96 23.05
N THR A 66 12.54 16.61 22.51
CA THR A 66 12.21 15.23 22.14
C THR A 66 12.37 14.96 20.65
N GLN A 67 12.50 15.99 19.81
CA GLN A 67 12.51 15.84 18.36
C GLN A 67 13.57 16.71 17.69
N VAL A 68 14.16 16.17 16.63
CA VAL A 68 15.13 16.86 15.78
C VAL A 68 14.79 16.59 14.31
N ALA A 69 14.63 17.66 13.52
CA ALA A 69 14.53 17.55 12.07
C ALA A 69 15.93 17.27 11.47
N LEU A 70 16.04 16.15 10.76
CA LEU A 70 17.30 15.70 10.14
C LEU A 70 17.36 15.95 8.63
N PHE A 71 16.22 16.24 7.97
CA PHE A 71 16.14 16.35 6.51
C PHE A 71 17.22 17.26 5.88
N SER A 72 17.45 18.45 6.45
CA SER A 72 18.45 19.42 5.97
C SER A 72 19.86 19.19 6.52
N LYS A 73 20.09 18.09 7.24
CA LYS A 73 21.36 17.75 7.89
C LYS A 73 21.92 16.46 7.26
N PHE A 74 23.23 16.27 7.40
CA PHE A 74 23.90 14.99 7.09
C PHE A 74 23.60 14.41 5.69
N GLY A 75 23.26 15.23 4.69
CA GLY A 75 22.99 14.75 3.33
C GLY A 75 21.67 13.99 3.15
N PHE A 76 20.72 14.06 4.10
CA PHE A 76 19.41 13.39 3.96
C PHE A 76 18.55 13.95 2.84
N LYS A 77 18.77 15.21 2.42
CA LYS A 77 18.01 15.86 1.34
C LYS A 77 18.00 15.05 0.04
N ASP A 78 19.09 14.35 -0.27
CA ASP A 78 19.26 13.60 -1.51
C ASP A 78 18.91 12.11 -1.36
N LEU A 79 18.35 11.71 -0.20
CA LEU A 79 17.97 10.34 0.06
C LEU A 79 16.77 9.95 -0.81
N GLN A 80 16.91 8.86 -1.56
CA GLN A 80 15.80 8.23 -2.29
C GLN A 80 15.69 6.76 -1.90
N MET A 81 14.47 6.25 -1.85
CA MET A 81 14.17 4.84 -1.63
C MET A 81 13.47 4.29 -2.86
N THR A 82 13.90 3.13 -3.35
CA THR A 82 13.23 2.40 -4.43
C THR A 82 12.74 1.08 -3.90
N PHE A 83 11.46 0.78 -4.12
CA PHE A 83 10.84 -0.50 -3.81
C PHE A 83 10.36 -1.13 -5.10
N ASN A 84 10.83 -2.33 -5.41
CA ASN A 84 10.46 -3.04 -6.63
C ASN A 84 9.50 -4.19 -6.33
N VAL A 85 8.64 -4.48 -7.30
CA VAL A 85 7.80 -5.69 -7.35
C VAL A 85 8.09 -6.48 -8.62
N ASP A 86 7.75 -7.76 -8.64
CA ASP A 86 7.84 -8.59 -9.84
C ASP A 86 6.62 -8.41 -10.78
N ALA A 87 6.55 -9.23 -11.84
CA ALA A 87 5.46 -9.20 -12.81
C ALA A 87 4.10 -9.64 -12.23
N GLN A 88 4.10 -10.28 -11.07
CA GLN A 88 2.92 -10.71 -10.34
C GLN A 88 2.49 -9.69 -9.26
N GLY A 89 3.24 -8.60 -9.10
CA GLY A 89 3.00 -7.58 -8.08
C GLY A 89 3.57 -7.93 -6.71
N GLU A 90 4.41 -8.97 -6.61
CA GLU A 90 5.00 -9.40 -5.35
C GLU A 90 6.30 -8.62 -5.04
N PRO A 91 6.56 -8.23 -3.78
CA PRO A 91 7.75 -7.50 -3.38
C PRO A 91 9.05 -8.26 -3.72
N THR A 92 10.00 -7.56 -4.33
CA THR A 92 11.34 -8.10 -4.66
C THR A 92 12.42 -7.34 -3.90
N SER A 93 13.18 -6.51 -4.61
CA SER A 93 14.33 -5.77 -4.08
C SER A 93 13.93 -4.37 -3.62
N TYR A 94 14.72 -3.82 -2.70
CA TYR A 94 14.71 -2.41 -2.36
C TYR A 94 16.12 -1.84 -2.43
N SER A 95 16.21 -0.51 -2.59
CA SER A 95 17.47 0.20 -2.49
C SER A 95 17.28 1.61 -1.92
N VAL A 96 18.33 2.13 -1.29
CA VAL A 96 18.43 3.46 -0.72
C VAL A 96 19.65 4.13 -1.33
N SER A 97 19.45 5.23 -2.04
CA SER A 97 20.51 6.03 -2.66
C SER A 97 20.65 7.39 -1.99
N GLY A 98 21.75 8.10 -2.31
CA GLY A 98 22.09 9.39 -1.73
C GLY A 98 23.35 9.32 -0.85
N THR A 99 23.72 10.45 -0.26
CA THR A 99 24.95 10.59 0.53
C THR A 99 24.70 10.52 2.05
N ALA A 100 23.47 10.27 2.47
CA ALA A 100 23.10 10.21 3.87
C ALA A 100 23.80 9.05 4.60
N PRO A 101 24.06 9.20 5.93
CA PRO A 101 24.45 8.11 6.79
C PRO A 101 23.46 6.95 6.71
N GLU A 102 23.99 5.74 6.86
CA GLU A 102 23.17 4.54 6.84
C GLU A 102 22.34 4.43 8.12
N LEU A 103 21.01 4.52 7.99
CA LEU A 103 20.08 4.24 9.09
C LEU A 103 19.67 2.77 9.14
N PHE A 104 19.70 2.07 8.00
CA PHE A 104 19.45 0.65 7.79
C PHE A 104 20.09 0.24 6.45
N ALA A 105 20.24 -1.06 6.21
CA ALA A 105 20.92 -1.58 5.01
C ALA A 105 20.43 -0.91 3.72
N LYS A 106 21.37 -0.38 2.92
CA LYS A 106 21.05 0.40 1.71
C LYS A 106 20.44 -0.39 0.57
N SER A 107 20.44 -1.72 0.62
CA SER A 107 19.81 -2.56 -0.37
C SER A 107 19.52 -3.93 0.18
N GLY A 108 18.55 -4.61 -0.39
CA GLY A 108 18.19 -5.97 -0.02
C GLY A 108 16.85 -6.33 -0.65
N PHE A 109 16.09 -7.16 0.06
CA PHE A 109 14.76 -7.59 -0.33
C PHE A 109 13.73 -7.13 0.68
N TRP A 110 12.48 -6.94 0.26
CA TRP A 110 11.44 -6.46 1.15
C TRP A 110 10.17 -7.30 1.05
N SER A 111 9.34 -7.20 2.07
CA SER A 111 7.95 -7.66 2.06
C SER A 111 7.11 -6.84 3.03
N MET A 112 5.79 -7.07 3.08
CA MET A 112 4.99 -6.58 4.18
C MET A 112 4.33 -7.71 4.95
N ASP A 113 3.74 -7.37 6.10
CA ASP A 113 2.92 -8.26 6.92
C ASP A 113 1.65 -8.77 6.24
N SER A 114 1.13 -8.04 5.26
CA SER A 114 -0.06 -8.41 4.49
C SER A 114 -0.12 -7.69 3.13
N PRO A 115 -0.72 -8.28 2.10
CA PRO A 115 -0.97 -7.59 0.83
C PRO A 115 -2.05 -6.50 0.94
N PHE A 116 -2.93 -6.58 1.94
CA PHE A 116 -4.05 -5.65 2.12
C PHE A 116 -4.11 -5.07 3.55
N THR A 117 -4.85 -3.98 3.73
CA THR A 117 -5.02 -3.32 5.03
C THR A 117 -5.76 -4.22 6.03
N THR A 118 -5.21 -4.38 7.23
CA THR A 118 -5.71 -5.32 8.26
C THR A 118 -6.23 -4.65 9.53
N GLY A 119 -6.41 -3.32 9.53
CA GLY A 119 -6.81 -2.53 10.70
C GLY A 119 -5.71 -2.35 11.77
N LYS A 120 -4.53 -2.95 11.56
CA LYS A 120 -3.31 -2.75 12.35
C LYS A 120 -2.31 -1.87 11.60
N THR A 121 -1.36 -1.29 12.31
CA THR A 121 -0.20 -0.63 11.69
C THR A 121 0.53 -1.64 10.81
N ALA A 122 0.65 -1.28 9.53
CA ALA A 122 1.31 -2.11 8.54
C ALA A 122 2.81 -2.20 8.83
N LYS A 123 3.40 -3.36 8.59
CA LYS A 123 4.84 -3.57 8.78
C LYS A 123 5.48 -3.94 7.46
N MET A 124 6.59 -3.29 7.15
CA MET A 124 7.50 -3.63 6.07
C MET A 124 8.73 -4.29 6.67
N TYR A 125 9.09 -5.46 6.16
CA TYR A 125 10.26 -6.21 6.59
C TYR A 125 11.34 -6.09 5.53
N LEU A 126 12.59 -5.85 5.96
CA LEU A 126 13.76 -5.81 5.10
C LEU A 126 14.61 -7.05 5.34
N TYR A 127 15.18 -7.60 4.26
CA TYR A 127 15.94 -8.85 4.26
C TYR A 127 17.25 -8.72 3.51
N ALA A 128 18.25 -9.49 3.92
CA ALA A 128 19.54 -9.57 3.23
C ALA A 128 19.51 -10.48 1.98
N ASP A 129 18.57 -11.42 1.93
CA ASP A 129 18.49 -12.49 0.93
C ASP A 129 17.13 -12.55 0.21
N GLU A 130 17.14 -13.03 -1.03
CA GLU A 130 15.94 -13.13 -1.87
C GLU A 130 14.91 -14.13 -1.32
N ALA A 131 15.38 -15.17 -0.62
CA ALA A 131 14.52 -16.13 0.06
C ALA A 131 13.83 -15.53 1.30
N LYS A 132 14.13 -14.27 1.66
CA LYS A 132 13.53 -13.53 2.79
C LYS A 132 13.67 -14.30 4.10
N SER A 133 14.81 -14.95 4.31
CA SER A 133 15.10 -15.75 5.51
C SER A 133 15.86 -14.98 6.58
N GLN A 134 16.62 -13.95 6.19
CA GLN A 134 17.47 -13.15 7.07
C GLN A 134 16.90 -11.73 7.19
N LYS A 135 15.99 -11.52 8.14
CA LYS A 135 15.41 -10.19 8.40
C LYS A 135 16.49 -9.25 8.98
N THR A 136 16.74 -8.13 8.33
CA THR A 136 17.73 -7.13 8.72
C THR A 136 17.11 -5.95 9.46
N ASP A 137 15.89 -5.54 9.09
CA ASP A 137 15.20 -4.42 9.75
C ASP A 137 13.68 -4.53 9.57
N GLU A 138 12.95 -3.70 10.33
CA GLU A 138 11.50 -3.60 10.31
C GLU A 138 11.08 -2.13 10.32
N LEU A 139 10.25 -1.76 9.36
CA LEU A 139 9.69 -0.42 9.21
C LEU A 139 8.18 -0.48 9.42
N GLU A 140 7.63 0.45 10.20
CA GLU A 140 6.19 0.67 10.27
C GLU A 140 5.77 1.55 9.08
N VAL A 141 4.78 1.12 8.32
CA VAL A 141 4.20 1.94 7.24
C VAL A 141 3.03 2.71 7.84
N THR A 142 3.27 3.96 8.20
CA THR A 142 2.27 4.82 8.88
C THR A 142 1.29 5.42 7.88
N THR A 143 1.72 5.66 6.64
CA THR A 143 0.86 6.11 5.55
C THR A 143 1.20 5.35 4.28
N VAL A 144 0.21 4.64 3.71
CA VAL A 144 0.32 3.99 2.41
C VAL A 144 -0.13 4.99 1.34
N PRO A 145 0.62 5.18 0.25
CA PRO A 145 0.24 6.07 -0.83
C PRO A 145 -1.10 5.65 -1.45
N GLY A 146 -1.91 6.65 -1.80
CA GLY A 146 -3.25 6.46 -2.33
C GLY A 146 -3.80 7.79 -2.83
N ALA A 147 -4.72 8.41 -2.07
CA ALA A 147 -5.22 9.74 -2.40
C ALA A 147 -4.15 10.83 -2.20
N THR A 148 -3.36 10.71 -1.13
CA THR A 148 -2.16 11.51 -0.91
C THR A 148 -0.97 10.72 -1.45
N ASN A 149 -0.30 11.23 -2.48
CA ASN A 149 0.91 10.64 -3.07
C ASN A 149 2.11 10.74 -2.12
N VAL A 150 1.94 10.22 -0.91
CA VAL A 150 2.89 10.30 0.20
C VAL A 150 3.01 8.90 0.79
N LEU A 151 4.24 8.44 0.92
CA LEU A 151 4.59 7.26 1.68
C LEU A 151 5.22 7.73 2.99
N GLU A 152 4.72 7.23 4.11
CA GLU A 152 5.36 7.48 5.40
C GLU A 152 5.81 6.18 6.04
N LEU A 153 7.06 6.18 6.45
CA LEU A 153 7.73 5.05 7.08
C LEU A 153 8.24 5.50 8.44
N ARG A 154 8.22 4.59 9.41
CA ARG A 154 8.76 4.81 10.74
C ARG A 154 9.70 3.66 11.11
N LEU A 155 10.95 4.00 11.38
CA LEU A 155 11.95 3.08 11.93
C LEU A 155 12.02 3.30 13.44
N VAL A 156 11.93 2.23 14.23
CA VAL A 156 12.04 2.29 15.69
C VAL A 156 13.25 1.50 16.15
N ARG A 157 14.15 2.14 16.91
CA ARG A 157 15.24 1.49 17.62
C ARG A 157 14.81 1.25 19.06
N SER A 158 14.95 0.00 19.47
CA SER A 158 14.55 -0.48 20.78
C SER A 158 15.70 -1.23 21.44
N SER A 159 15.77 -1.14 22.77
CA SER A 159 16.64 -1.96 23.60
C SER A 159 15.76 -2.73 24.57
N GLU A 160 15.92 -4.06 24.65
CA GLU A 160 15.11 -4.92 25.53
C GLU A 160 13.58 -4.71 25.36
N GLY A 161 13.14 -4.42 24.13
CA GLY A 161 11.73 -4.17 23.80
C GLY A 161 11.22 -2.77 24.13
N THR A 162 12.05 -1.91 24.73
CA THR A 162 11.69 -0.51 24.99
C THR A 162 12.21 0.39 23.88
N PRO A 163 11.33 1.11 23.14
CA PRO A 163 11.74 2.10 22.16
C PRO A 163 12.51 3.24 22.81
N PHE A 164 13.66 3.61 22.23
CA PHE A 164 14.41 4.78 22.68
C PHE A 164 14.61 5.82 21.60
N LEU A 165 14.55 5.43 20.33
CA LEU A 165 14.73 6.34 19.20
C LEU A 165 13.81 5.94 18.07
N SER A 166 13.19 6.91 17.40
CA SER A 166 12.46 6.64 16.16
C SER A 166 12.80 7.66 15.07
N TYR A 167 12.67 7.22 13.82
CA TYR A 167 12.85 8.05 12.63
C TYR A 167 11.56 8.00 11.82
N GLN A 168 10.97 9.16 11.59
CA GLN A 168 9.79 9.32 10.73
C GLN A 168 10.23 9.86 9.37
N PHE A 169 10.08 9.05 8.33
CA PHE A 169 10.33 9.40 6.94
C PHE A 169 9.03 9.82 6.28
N SER A 170 9.04 10.94 5.57
CA SER A 170 7.95 11.34 4.66
C SER A 170 8.50 11.44 3.26
N LEU A 171 7.97 10.61 2.35
CA LEU A 171 8.47 10.49 0.99
C LEU A 171 7.38 10.80 -0.04
N LYS A 172 7.81 11.33 -1.18
CA LYS A 172 6.95 11.56 -2.35
C LYS A 172 7.47 10.77 -3.55
N PRO A 173 6.61 10.38 -4.51
CA PRO A 173 7.09 9.72 -5.71
C PRO A 173 8.08 10.63 -6.44
N VAL A 174 9.12 10.04 -7.01
CA VAL A 174 10.00 10.71 -7.97
C VAL A 174 9.25 10.77 -9.29
N GLU A 175 9.04 11.98 -9.80
CA GLU A 175 8.50 12.22 -11.16
C GLU A 175 9.45 11.75 -12.26
#